data_AF-A0A7W8WDU0-F1
#
_entry.id   AF-A0A7W8WDU0-F1
#
_cell.length_a   1.000
_cell.length_b   1.000
_cell.length_c   1.000
_cell.angle_alpha   90.00
_cell.angle_beta   90.00
_cell.angle_gamma   90.00
#
_symmetry.space_group_name_H-M   'P 1'
#
loop_
_entity.id
_entity.type
_entity.pdbx_description
1 polymer ?
#
loop_
_entity_poly.entity_id
_entity_poly.type
_entity_poly.pdbx_seq_one_letter_code
_entity_poly.pdbx_strand_id
1 'polypeptide(L)'
;MRNGRAKSPDVLARLFFDATGEVPDDASLLRIRRVSSTLKLRDNDALWSVIAVLEYYARLYEAIPERIRRAGDGSFDAVRREAEAANDALMRQHRDALARCKATIQLAEDMTREHEARYQAALAKLSEASITVLADRMANRVAGIACNRFIGAAAVAARDQRTRMDGAVGLFERAIAEAATRAQASIEVTEGRLTRTLRRLLIVAACLLVTLVAAAFWVGEHAR
;
A
#
# COMPACT_ATOMS: atom_id res chain seq x y z
N MET A 1 117.16 46.79 21.75
CA MET A 1 116.09 45.94 22.33
C MET A 1 115.40 45.19 21.20
N ARG A 2 115.38 43.85 21.26
CA ARG A 2 114.77 42.95 20.27
C ARG A 2 113.24 42.94 20.43
N ASN A 3 112.57 42.81 19.28
CA ASN A 3 111.26 42.19 19.05
C ASN A 3 110.03 42.74 19.79
N GLY A 4 109.34 43.66 19.13
CA GLY A 4 107.87 43.67 19.13
C GLY A 4 107.40 43.21 17.75
N ARG A 5 107.20 41.89 17.55
CA ARG A 5 106.49 41.36 16.37
C ARG A 5 105.09 41.96 16.41
N ALA A 6 104.89 43.01 15.62
CA ALA A 6 103.57 43.43 15.21
C ALA A 6 102.84 42.18 14.71
N LYS A 7 101.76 41.82 15.42
CA LYS A 7 100.71 40.92 14.94
C LYS A 7 100.45 41.31 13.48
N SER A 8 100.92 40.51 12.53
CA SER A 8 100.42 40.64 11.17
C SER A 8 98.92 40.32 11.24
N PRO A 9 98.03 41.24 10.82
CA PRO A 9 96.63 40.91 10.68
C PRO A 9 96.51 39.88 9.56
N ASP A 10 96.60 38.63 9.98
CA ASP A 10 96.08 37.41 9.37
C ASP A 10 96.26 37.29 7.84
N VAL A 11 97.52 37.20 7.42
CA VAL A 11 97.91 36.80 6.06
C VAL A 11 97.20 35.51 5.65
N LEU A 12 96.99 34.59 6.59
CA LEU A 12 96.27 33.34 6.37
C LEU A 12 94.77 33.54 6.18
N ALA A 13 94.12 34.44 6.94
CA ALA A 13 92.71 34.73 6.72
C ALA A 13 92.49 35.44 5.39
N ARG A 14 93.43 36.31 4.99
CA ARG A 14 93.39 36.97 3.68
C ARG A 14 93.60 35.99 2.54
N LEU A 15 94.59 35.09 2.63
CA LEU A 15 94.80 34.05 1.64
C LEU A 15 93.59 33.10 1.53
N PHE A 16 93.01 32.74 2.67
CA PHE A 16 91.81 31.91 2.71
C PHE A 16 90.64 32.62 2.02
N PHE A 17 90.43 33.90 2.32
CA PHE A 17 89.42 34.72 1.67
C PHE A 17 89.66 34.86 0.15
N ASP A 18 90.91 35.11 -0.26
CA ASP A 18 91.28 35.26 -1.67
C ASP A 18 91.09 33.94 -2.45
N ALA A 19 91.30 32.78 -1.79
CA ALA A 19 91.18 31.46 -2.41
C ALA A 19 89.74 30.89 -2.40
N THR A 20 88.92 31.27 -1.41
CA THR A 20 87.61 30.62 -1.15
C THR A 20 86.43 31.58 -1.21
N GLY A 21 86.66 32.89 -1.13
CA GLY A 21 85.63 33.93 -1.06
C GLY A 21 84.93 34.05 0.30
N GLU A 22 85.29 33.21 1.27
CA GLU A 22 84.70 33.20 2.62
C GLU A 22 85.71 33.57 3.69
N VAL A 23 85.23 34.13 4.80
CA VAL A 23 86.09 34.40 5.97
C VAL A 23 86.24 33.11 6.78
N PRO A 24 87.47 32.67 7.12
CA PRO A 24 87.66 31.48 7.95
C PRO A 24 87.22 31.76 9.39
N ASP A 25 86.71 30.74 10.07
CA ASP A 25 86.49 30.82 11.51
C ASP A 25 87.78 30.53 12.29
N ASP A 26 87.79 30.87 13.58
CA ASP A 26 88.96 30.70 14.43
C ASP A 26 89.41 29.22 14.54
N ALA A 27 88.47 28.28 14.46
CA ALA A 27 88.77 26.85 14.50
C ALA A 27 89.48 26.39 13.21
N SER A 28 89.05 26.91 12.05
CA SER A 28 89.67 26.70 10.75
C SER A 28 91.08 27.27 10.70
N LEU A 29 91.29 28.49 11.20
CA LEU A 29 92.62 29.08 11.29
C LEU A 29 93.56 28.25 12.19
N LEU A 30 93.04 27.71 13.29
CA LEU A 30 93.80 26.82 14.18
C LEU A 30 94.10 25.47 13.52
N ARG A 31 93.16 24.86 12.79
CA ARG A 31 93.38 23.61 12.05
C ARG A 31 94.41 23.81 10.94
N ILE A 32 94.25 24.85 10.13
CA ILE A 32 95.18 25.25 9.07
C ILE A 32 96.60 25.45 9.62
N ARG A 33 96.74 26.18 10.75
CA ARG A 33 98.04 26.40 11.40
C ARG A 33 98.65 25.13 11.99
N ARG A 34 97.83 24.19 12.48
CA ARG A 34 98.30 22.89 12.96
C ARG A 34 98.80 22.02 11.82
N VAL A 35 98.05 21.92 10.72
CA VAL A 35 98.42 21.16 9.53
C VAL A 35 99.71 21.71 8.92
N SER A 36 99.82 23.03 8.78
CA SER A 36 101.04 23.65 8.25
C SER A 36 102.27 23.48 9.15
N SER A 37 102.10 23.52 10.47
CA SER A 37 103.19 23.25 11.43
C SER A 37 103.70 21.81 11.35
N THR A 38 102.79 20.86 11.09
CA THR A 38 103.12 19.44 10.93
C THR A 38 103.88 19.20 9.62
N LEU A 39 103.49 19.91 8.57
CA LEU A 39 104.10 19.85 7.24
C LEU A 39 105.35 20.75 7.09
N LYS A 40 105.74 21.50 8.14
CA LYS A 40 106.88 22.44 8.15
C LYS A 40 106.86 23.44 6.99
N LEU A 41 105.69 23.96 6.65
CA LEU A 41 105.54 24.89 5.55
C LEU A 41 106.11 26.27 5.90
N ARG A 42 106.73 26.92 4.91
CA ARG A 42 107.19 28.31 5.03
C ARG A 42 106.03 29.25 4.75
N ASP A 43 106.09 30.48 5.25
CA ASP A 43 104.98 31.45 5.17
C ASP A 43 104.55 31.81 3.72
N ASN A 44 105.41 31.60 2.73
CA ASN A 44 105.17 31.92 1.31
C ASN A 44 104.99 30.68 0.42
N ASP A 45 104.68 29.52 1.00
CA ASP A 45 104.51 28.28 0.24
C ASP A 45 103.19 28.27 -0.55
N ALA A 46 103.23 27.83 -1.81
CA ALA A 46 102.02 27.67 -2.64
C ALA A 46 101.05 26.64 -2.06
N LEU A 47 101.53 25.71 -1.22
CA LEU A 47 100.70 24.71 -0.57
C LEU A 47 99.67 25.31 0.40
N TRP A 48 99.88 26.55 0.88
CA TRP A 48 98.91 27.24 1.72
C TRP A 48 97.56 27.45 1.03
N SER A 49 97.55 27.74 -0.27
CA SER A 49 96.31 27.89 -1.05
C SER A 49 95.55 26.57 -1.16
N VAL A 50 96.27 25.45 -1.31
CA VAL A 50 95.67 24.11 -1.35
C VAL A 50 95.06 23.75 0.00
N ILE A 51 95.76 24.03 1.10
CA ILE A 51 95.27 23.79 2.46
C ILE A 51 94.03 24.65 2.76
N ALA A 52 94.02 25.91 2.32
CA ALA A 52 92.86 26.78 2.46
C ALA A 52 91.62 26.23 1.73
N VAL A 53 91.78 25.77 0.48
CA VAL A 53 90.68 25.17 -0.29
C VAL A 53 90.19 23.86 0.33
N LEU A 54 91.09 23.01 0.83
CA LEU A 54 90.71 21.76 1.50
C LEU A 54 89.94 22.02 2.81
N GLU A 55 90.36 23.00 3.59
CA GLU A 55 89.63 23.41 4.80
C GLU A 55 88.24 23.97 4.44
N TYR A 56 88.12 24.73 3.35
CA TYR A 56 86.82 25.17 2.84
C TYR A 56 85.91 23.99 2.49
N TYR A 57 86.39 22.98 1.77
CA TYR A 57 85.60 21.79 1.47
C TYR A 57 85.27 20.97 2.73
N ALA A 58 86.17 20.88 3.69
CA ALA A 58 85.91 20.21 4.96
C ALA A 58 84.75 20.88 5.71
N ARG A 59 84.78 22.22 5.86
CA ARG A 59 83.67 22.99 6.45
C ARG A 59 82.37 22.81 5.69
N LEU A 60 82.44 22.83 4.36
CA LEU A 60 81.27 22.66 3.51
C LEU A 60 80.61 21.31 3.77
N TYR A 61 81.39 20.23 3.82
CA TYR A 61 80.87 18.88 4.10
C TYR A 61 80.39 18.69 5.54
N GLU A 62 81.00 19.35 6.53
CA GLU A 62 80.50 19.36 7.91
C GLU A 62 79.16 20.09 8.03
N ALA A 63 78.96 21.18 7.27
CA ALA A 63 77.74 21.99 7.33
C ALA A 63 76.57 21.41 6.51
N ILE A 64 76.83 20.62 5.47
CA ILE A 64 75.80 20.10 4.55
C ILE A 64 74.71 19.29 5.27
N PRO A 65 75.02 18.30 6.15
CA PRO A 65 73.98 17.50 6.81
C PRO A 65 72.98 18.34 7.60
N GLU A 66 73.46 19.35 8.32
CA GLU A 66 72.60 20.24 9.09
C GLU A 66 71.79 21.20 8.21
N ARG A 67 72.30 21.57 7.03
CA ARG A 67 71.54 22.34 6.03
C ARG A 67 70.43 21.49 5.41
N ILE A 68 70.71 20.21 5.13
CA ILE A 68 69.71 19.25 4.63
C ILE A 68 68.63 19.02 5.69
N ARG A 69 69.01 18.81 6.95
CA ARG A 69 68.05 18.62 8.05
C ARG A 69 67.15 19.85 8.21
N ARG A 70 67.71 21.06 8.24
CA ARG A 70 66.92 22.30 8.31
C ARG A 70 65.99 22.52 7.12
N ALA A 71 66.44 22.20 5.91
CA ALA A 71 65.60 22.27 4.71
C ALA A 71 64.48 21.20 4.72
N GLY A 72 64.78 20.02 5.27
CA GLY A 72 63.85 18.90 5.42
C GLY A 72 62.78 19.16 6.48
N ASP A 73 63.16 19.58 7.69
CA ASP A 73 62.26 19.77 8.83
C ASP A 73 61.09 20.70 8.47
N GLY A 74 61.37 21.83 7.81
CA GLY A 74 60.33 22.78 7.39
C GLY A 74 59.40 22.25 6.30
N SER A 75 59.92 21.42 5.38
CA SER A 75 59.16 20.90 4.24
C SER A 75 58.31 19.69 4.64
N PHE A 76 58.87 18.74 5.39
CA PHE A 76 58.17 17.53 5.81
C PHE A 76 57.07 17.81 6.83
N ASP A 77 57.27 18.75 7.76
CA ASP A 77 56.22 19.12 8.71
C ASP A 77 55.04 19.84 8.03
N ALA A 78 55.30 20.56 6.93
CA ALA A 78 54.24 21.18 6.13
C ALA A 78 53.45 20.10 5.37
N VAL A 79 54.14 19.18 4.68
CA VAL A 79 53.52 18.06 3.96
C VAL A 79 52.73 17.16 4.92
N ARG A 80 53.27 16.86 6.11
CA ARG A 80 52.55 16.05 7.11
C ARG A 80 51.26 16.72 7.55
N ARG A 81 51.31 18.02 7.86
CA ARG A 81 50.11 18.78 8.26
C ARG A 81 49.06 18.85 7.15
N GLU A 82 49.49 19.02 5.91
CA GLU A 82 48.58 19.04 4.77
C GLU A 82 47.95 17.65 4.54
N ALA A 83 48.75 16.59 4.65
CA ALA A 83 48.25 15.21 4.54
C ALA A 83 47.26 14.86 5.67
N GLU A 84 47.54 15.26 6.91
CA GLU A 84 46.64 15.11 8.05
C GLU A 84 45.33 15.87 7.82
N ALA A 85 45.40 17.14 7.40
CA ALA A 85 44.23 17.96 7.11
C ALA A 85 43.37 17.41 5.96
N ALA A 86 44.02 16.90 4.89
CA ALA A 86 43.35 16.26 3.77
C ALA A 86 42.66 14.95 4.20
N ASN A 87 43.34 14.13 5.00
CA ASN A 87 42.76 12.91 5.55
C ASN A 87 41.56 13.20 6.47
N ASP A 88 41.67 14.20 7.33
CA ASP A 88 40.57 14.62 8.21
C ASP A 88 39.37 15.18 7.43
N ALA A 89 39.62 15.90 6.34
CA ALA A 89 38.56 16.35 5.43
C ALA A 89 37.87 15.17 4.74
N LEU A 90 38.65 14.21 4.24
CA LEU A 90 38.14 12.99 3.60
C LEU A 90 37.33 12.14 4.58
N MET A 91 37.81 11.95 5.81
CA MET A 91 37.12 11.20 6.84
C MET A 91 35.80 11.88 7.26
N ARG A 92 35.76 13.22 7.32
CA ARG A 92 34.50 13.96 7.52
C ARG A 92 33.53 13.74 6.36
N GLN A 93 34.00 13.85 5.12
CA GLN A 93 33.18 13.60 3.94
C GLN A 93 32.60 12.18 3.91
N HIS A 94 33.41 11.17 4.27
CA HIS A 94 32.93 9.79 4.38
C HIS A 94 31.87 9.61 5.47
N ARG A 95 32.07 10.22 6.65
CA ARG A 95 31.06 10.18 7.73
C ARG A 95 29.76 10.85 7.31
N ASP A 96 29.84 12.00 6.63
CA ASP A 96 28.65 12.71 6.14
C ASP A 96 27.94 11.93 5.02
N ALA A 97 28.68 11.27 4.14
CA ALA A 97 28.10 10.39 3.13
C ALA A 97 27.40 9.17 3.77
N LEU A 98 28.00 8.55 4.78
CA LEU A 98 27.38 7.45 5.53
C LEU A 98 26.13 7.91 6.29
N ALA A 99 26.16 9.10 6.89
CA ALA A 99 24.99 9.67 7.56
C ALA A 99 23.83 9.91 6.58
N ARG A 100 24.12 10.45 5.39
CA ARG A 100 23.11 10.62 4.32
C ARG A 100 22.56 9.29 3.83
N CYS A 101 23.42 8.30 3.61
CA CYS A 101 23.00 6.96 3.20
C CYS A 101 22.07 6.32 4.25
N LYS A 102 22.43 6.42 5.53
CA LYS A 102 21.59 5.96 6.63
C LYS A 102 20.22 6.64 6.64
N ALA A 103 20.18 7.97 6.48
CA ALA A 103 18.92 8.71 6.42
C ALA A 103 18.05 8.27 5.23
N THR A 104 18.65 8.03 4.06
CA THR A 104 17.90 7.53 2.90
C THR A 104 17.36 6.11 3.09
N ILE A 105 18.11 5.24 3.76
CA ILE A 105 17.64 3.89 4.09
C ILE A 105 16.46 3.96 5.06
N GLN A 106 16.56 4.78 6.10
CA GLN A 106 15.47 4.98 7.07
C GLN A 106 14.20 5.51 6.40
N LEU A 107 14.35 6.48 5.49
CA LEU A 107 13.21 6.99 4.71
C LEU A 107 12.57 5.89 3.86
N ALA A 108 13.37 5.05 3.19
CA ALA A 108 12.86 3.94 2.39
C ALA A 108 12.15 2.88 3.24
N GLU A 109 12.68 2.58 4.43
CA GLU A 109 12.03 1.67 5.39
C GLU A 109 10.67 2.21 5.84
N ASP A 110 10.59 3.49 6.19
CA ASP A 110 9.34 4.11 6.65
C ASP A 110 8.29 4.15 5.54
N MET A 111 8.69 4.48 4.32
CA MET A 111 7.81 4.38 3.15
C MET A 111 7.32 2.95 2.93
N THR A 112 8.19 1.95 3.08
CA THR A 112 7.82 0.54 2.89
C THR A 112 6.81 0.10 3.95
N ARG A 113 7.02 0.45 5.23
CA ARG A 113 6.08 0.17 6.32
C ARG A 113 4.72 0.83 6.07
N GLU A 114 4.72 2.09 5.64
CA GLU A 114 3.49 2.81 5.33
C GLU A 114 2.75 2.18 4.14
N HIS A 115 3.47 1.83 3.07
CA HIS A 115 2.90 1.14 1.92
C HIS A 115 2.31 -0.21 2.30
N GLU A 116 3.03 -1.03 3.08
CA GLU A 116 2.54 -2.32 3.57
C GLU A 116 1.24 -2.16 4.36
N ALA A 117 1.19 -1.22 5.31
CA ALA A 117 -0.01 -0.95 6.09
C ALA A 117 -1.20 -0.52 5.20
N ARG A 118 -0.96 0.37 4.22
CA ARG A 118 -1.99 0.77 3.25
C ARG A 118 -2.46 -0.39 2.38
N TYR A 119 -1.55 -1.25 1.93
CA TYR A 119 -1.89 -2.45 1.15
C TYR A 119 -2.75 -3.42 1.95
N GLN A 120 -2.38 -3.70 3.21
CA GLN A 120 -3.17 -4.57 4.09
C GLN A 120 -4.57 -4.00 4.33
N ALA A 121 -4.69 -2.69 4.59
CA ALA A 121 -5.97 -2.03 4.75
C ALA A 121 -6.84 -2.08 3.47
N ALA A 122 -6.23 -1.86 2.31
CA ALA A 122 -6.92 -1.96 1.02
C ALA A 122 -7.42 -3.39 0.74
N LEU A 123 -6.60 -4.40 1.03
CA LEU A 123 -6.98 -5.81 0.91
C LEU A 123 -8.12 -6.19 1.85
N ALA A 124 -8.07 -5.74 3.12
CA ALA A 124 -9.15 -5.98 4.08
C ALA A 124 -10.48 -5.38 3.58
N LYS A 125 -10.45 -4.13 3.10
CA LYS A 125 -11.62 -3.44 2.54
C LYS A 125 -12.18 -4.14 1.30
N LEU A 126 -11.31 -4.61 0.40
CA LEU A 126 -11.73 -5.36 -0.79
C LEU A 126 -12.37 -6.71 -0.39
N SER A 127 -11.77 -7.41 0.56
CA SER A 127 -12.28 -8.68 1.08
C SER A 127 -13.67 -8.48 1.68
N GLU A 128 -13.85 -7.50 2.55
CA GLU A 128 -15.14 -7.16 3.15
C GLU A 128 -16.21 -6.85 2.08
N ALA A 129 -15.86 -5.99 1.10
CA ALA A 129 -16.76 -5.67 -0.01
C ALA A 129 -17.12 -6.92 -0.85
N SER A 130 -16.18 -7.83 -1.07
CA SER A 130 -16.44 -9.07 -1.81
C SER A 130 -17.37 -10.02 -1.05
N ILE A 131 -17.19 -10.13 0.26
CA ILE A 131 -18.01 -10.97 1.14
C ILE A 131 -19.43 -10.43 1.23
N THR A 132 -19.61 -9.12 1.35
CA THR A 132 -20.94 -8.49 1.39
C THR A 132 -21.71 -8.69 0.08
N VAL A 133 -21.05 -8.50 -1.07
CA VAL A 133 -21.67 -8.76 -2.38
C VAL A 133 -22.03 -10.24 -2.56
N LEU A 134 -21.17 -11.16 -2.13
CA LEU A 134 -21.45 -12.59 -2.18
C LEU A 134 -22.62 -12.97 -1.27
N ALA A 135 -22.65 -12.42 -0.05
CA ALA A 135 -23.72 -12.64 0.91
C ALA A 135 -25.07 -12.13 0.38
N ASP A 136 -25.11 -10.93 -0.19
CA ASP A 136 -26.31 -10.34 -0.80
C ASP A 136 -26.83 -11.19 -1.97
N ARG A 137 -25.93 -11.63 -2.86
CA ARG A 137 -26.28 -12.52 -3.98
C ARG A 137 -26.84 -13.85 -3.49
N MET A 138 -26.25 -14.44 -2.44
CA MET A 138 -26.76 -15.67 -1.84
C MET A 138 -28.11 -15.47 -1.16
N ALA A 139 -28.29 -14.39 -0.41
CA ALA A 139 -29.55 -14.03 0.22
C ALA A 139 -30.67 -13.86 -0.82
N ASN A 140 -30.39 -13.13 -1.90
CA ASN A 140 -31.35 -12.92 -2.98
C ASN A 140 -31.71 -14.24 -3.70
N ARG A 141 -30.74 -15.14 -3.89
CA ARG A 141 -30.98 -16.47 -4.46
C ARG A 141 -31.85 -17.36 -3.56
N VAL A 142 -31.57 -17.37 -2.25
CA VAL A 142 -32.37 -18.13 -1.26
C VAL A 142 -33.79 -17.55 -1.18
N ALA A 143 -33.93 -16.22 -1.14
CA ALA A 143 -35.22 -15.54 -1.15
C ALA A 143 -36.02 -15.89 -2.42
N GLY A 144 -35.38 -15.89 -3.59
CA GLY A 144 -36.01 -16.29 -4.85
C GLY A 144 -36.50 -17.75 -4.84
N ILE A 145 -35.66 -18.69 -4.36
CA ILE A 145 -36.04 -20.11 -4.25
C ILE A 145 -37.20 -20.29 -3.27
N ALA A 146 -37.13 -19.64 -2.10
CA ALA A 146 -38.17 -19.71 -1.09
C ALA A 146 -39.49 -19.12 -1.62
N CYS A 147 -39.45 -17.92 -2.21
CA CYS A 147 -40.62 -17.24 -2.76
C CYS A 147 -41.27 -18.06 -3.87
N ASN A 148 -40.47 -18.59 -4.82
CA ASN A 148 -40.99 -19.45 -5.88
C ASN A 148 -41.68 -20.70 -5.32
N ARG A 149 -41.12 -21.31 -4.25
CA ARG A 149 -41.73 -22.46 -3.58
C ARG A 149 -43.03 -22.08 -2.86
N PHE A 150 -43.06 -20.95 -2.16
CA PHE A 150 -44.27 -20.46 -1.49
C PHE A 150 -45.37 -20.12 -2.49
N ILE A 151 -45.05 -19.40 -3.57
CA ILE A 151 -46.01 -19.08 -4.64
C ILE A 151 -46.51 -20.37 -5.30
N GLY A 152 -45.63 -21.33 -5.58
CA GLY A 152 -46.02 -22.64 -6.12
C GLY A 152 -46.98 -23.39 -5.19
N ALA A 153 -46.67 -23.48 -3.91
CA ALA A 153 -47.52 -24.13 -2.91
C ALA A 153 -48.88 -23.41 -2.76
N ALA A 154 -48.87 -22.08 -2.70
CA ALA A 154 -50.09 -21.27 -2.63
C ALA A 154 -50.96 -21.42 -3.88
N ALA A 155 -50.35 -21.46 -5.07
CA ALA A 155 -51.07 -21.67 -6.33
C ALA A 155 -51.72 -23.06 -6.38
N VAL A 156 -51.03 -24.10 -5.91
CA VAL A 156 -51.61 -25.46 -5.81
C VAL A 156 -52.76 -25.49 -4.80
N ALA A 157 -52.58 -24.90 -3.62
CA ALA A 157 -53.63 -24.82 -2.61
C ALA A 157 -54.85 -24.03 -3.10
N ALA A 158 -54.65 -22.92 -3.83
CA ALA A 158 -55.72 -22.14 -4.41
C ALA A 158 -56.49 -22.92 -5.49
N ARG A 159 -55.79 -23.73 -6.32
CA ARG A 159 -56.44 -24.63 -7.28
C ARG A 159 -57.27 -25.70 -6.58
N ASP A 160 -56.74 -26.31 -5.54
CA ASP A 160 -57.47 -27.32 -4.75
C ASP A 160 -58.69 -26.72 -4.03
N GLN A 161 -58.57 -25.48 -3.52
CA GLN A 161 -59.72 -24.80 -2.93
C GLN A 161 -60.79 -24.47 -3.98
N ARG A 162 -60.39 -24.08 -5.20
CA ARG A 162 -61.32 -23.81 -6.30
C ARG A 162 -62.06 -25.07 -6.73
N THR A 163 -61.37 -26.20 -6.89
CA THR A 163 -62.03 -27.48 -7.23
C THR A 163 -63.02 -27.92 -6.15
N ARG A 164 -62.69 -27.71 -4.87
CA ARG A 164 -63.63 -27.95 -3.76
C ARG A 164 -64.85 -27.03 -3.81
N MET A 165 -64.66 -25.74 -4.10
CA MET A 165 -65.76 -24.79 -4.26
C MET A 165 -66.66 -25.15 -5.44
N ASP A 166 -66.08 -25.46 -6.61
CA ASP A 166 -66.82 -25.87 -7.80
C ASP A 166 -67.63 -27.16 -7.53
N GLY A 167 -67.04 -28.10 -6.79
CA GLY A 167 -67.76 -29.30 -6.32
C GLY A 167 -68.94 -28.97 -5.40
N ALA A 168 -68.76 -28.04 -4.45
CA ALA A 168 -69.84 -27.58 -3.58
C ALA A 168 -70.95 -26.87 -4.35
N VAL A 169 -70.60 -26.00 -5.31
CA VAL A 169 -71.56 -25.33 -6.21
C VAL A 169 -72.36 -26.36 -7.01
N GLY A 170 -71.70 -27.37 -7.58
CA GLY A 170 -72.39 -28.45 -8.30
C GLY A 170 -73.36 -29.25 -7.42
N LEU A 171 -73.03 -29.47 -6.14
CA LEU A 171 -73.96 -30.08 -5.19
C LEU A 171 -75.17 -29.17 -4.91
N PHE A 172 -74.95 -27.87 -4.73
CA PHE A 172 -76.03 -26.89 -4.58
C PHE A 172 -76.93 -26.84 -5.82
N GLU A 173 -76.37 -26.81 -7.02
CA GLU A 173 -77.13 -26.81 -8.27
C GLU A 173 -78.02 -28.06 -8.39
N ARG A 174 -77.48 -29.25 -8.08
CA ARG A 174 -78.27 -30.50 -8.05
C ARG A 174 -79.39 -30.43 -7.02
N ALA A 175 -79.11 -29.95 -5.81
CA ALA A 175 -80.13 -29.80 -4.77
C ALA A 175 -81.26 -28.84 -5.20
N ILE A 176 -80.91 -27.73 -5.86
CA ILE A 176 -81.89 -26.78 -6.41
C ILE A 176 -82.70 -27.41 -7.54
N ALA A 177 -82.06 -28.13 -8.47
CA ALA A 177 -82.76 -28.83 -9.56
C ALA A 177 -83.71 -29.92 -9.04
N GLU A 178 -83.29 -30.69 -8.03
CA GLU A 178 -84.17 -31.64 -7.35
C GLU A 178 -85.33 -30.95 -6.62
N ALA A 179 -85.08 -29.84 -5.95
CA ALA A 179 -86.15 -29.07 -5.31
C ALA A 179 -87.13 -28.50 -6.33
N ALA A 180 -86.64 -28.00 -7.48
CA ALA A 180 -87.45 -27.47 -8.57
C ALA A 180 -88.32 -28.57 -9.22
N THR A 181 -87.77 -29.75 -9.48
CA THR A 181 -88.54 -30.89 -10.02
C THR A 181 -89.59 -31.37 -9.02
N ARG A 182 -89.28 -31.43 -7.72
CA ARG A 182 -90.27 -31.73 -6.68
C ARG A 182 -91.37 -30.65 -6.60
N ALA A 183 -91.00 -29.38 -6.74
CA ALA A 183 -91.96 -28.28 -6.78
C ALA A 183 -92.88 -28.40 -8.01
N GLN A 184 -92.34 -28.66 -9.21
CA GLN A 184 -93.13 -28.88 -10.43
C GLN A 184 -94.06 -30.08 -10.30
N ALA A 185 -93.58 -31.22 -9.78
CA ALA A 185 -94.42 -32.38 -9.52
C ALA A 185 -95.56 -32.06 -8.53
N SER A 186 -95.28 -31.24 -7.49
CA SER A 186 -96.32 -30.80 -6.56
C SER A 186 -97.35 -29.89 -7.23
N ILE A 187 -96.91 -29.00 -8.14
CA ILE A 187 -97.79 -28.12 -8.92
C ILE A 187 -98.69 -28.95 -9.84
N GLU A 188 -98.13 -29.89 -10.61
CA GLU A 188 -98.92 -30.78 -11.48
C GLU A 188 -99.94 -31.63 -10.70
N VAL A 189 -99.57 -32.12 -9.52
CA VAL A 189 -100.51 -32.84 -8.64
C VAL A 189 -101.64 -31.93 -8.16
N THR A 190 -101.35 -30.66 -7.84
CA THR A 190 -102.38 -29.68 -7.46
C THR A 190 -103.27 -29.29 -8.63
N GLU A 191 -102.74 -29.10 -9.83
CA GLU A 191 -103.52 -28.84 -11.05
C GLU A 191 -104.41 -30.03 -11.42
N GLY A 192 -103.88 -31.25 -11.33
CA GLY A 192 -104.65 -32.49 -11.53
C GLY A 192 -105.78 -32.66 -10.50
N ARG A 193 -105.57 -32.19 -9.26
CA ARG A 193 -106.62 -32.19 -8.24
C ARG A 193 -107.68 -31.12 -8.54
N LEU A 194 -107.27 -29.92 -8.92
CA LEU A 194 -108.16 -28.80 -9.29
C LEU A 194 -109.05 -29.13 -10.51
N THR A 195 -108.47 -29.69 -11.56
CA THR A 195 -109.20 -30.10 -12.77
C THR A 195 -110.23 -31.19 -12.48
N ARG A 196 -109.91 -32.17 -11.62
CA ARG A 196 -110.87 -33.18 -11.18
C ARG A 196 -111.99 -32.59 -10.33
N THR A 197 -111.70 -31.65 -9.43
CA THR A 197 -112.74 -30.98 -8.64
C THR A 197 -113.67 -30.14 -9.52
N LEU A 198 -113.12 -29.41 -10.50
CA LEU A 198 -113.90 -28.65 -11.48
C LEU A 198 -114.79 -29.57 -12.32
N ARG A 199 -114.26 -30.70 -12.80
CA ARG A 199 -115.03 -31.68 -13.59
C ARG A 199 -116.15 -32.33 -12.77
N ARG A 200 -115.90 -32.66 -11.49
CA ARG A 200 -116.95 -33.17 -10.59
C ARG A 200 -118.03 -32.13 -10.36
N LEU A 201 -117.67 -30.86 -10.15
CA LEU A 201 -118.65 -29.78 -10.02
C LEU A 201 -119.48 -29.61 -11.30
N LEU A 202 -118.87 -29.67 -12.48
CA LEU A 202 -119.59 -29.63 -13.76
C LEU A 202 -120.54 -30.82 -13.95
N ILE A 203 -120.13 -32.04 -13.58
CA ILE A 203 -120.99 -33.21 -13.65
C ILE A 203 -122.17 -33.07 -12.68
N VAL A 204 -121.93 -32.60 -11.45
CA VAL A 204 -123.00 -32.34 -10.49
C VAL A 204 -123.96 -31.29 -11.04
N ALA A 205 -123.45 -30.20 -11.61
CA ALA A 205 -124.27 -29.17 -12.25
C ALA A 205 -125.10 -29.72 -13.42
N ALA A 206 -124.51 -30.59 -14.26
CA ALA A 206 -125.20 -31.26 -15.35
C ALA A 206 -126.28 -32.23 -14.86
N CYS A 207 -126.02 -33.02 -13.82
CA CYS A 207 -127.03 -33.87 -13.18
C CYS A 207 -128.16 -33.04 -12.58
N LEU A 208 -127.85 -31.91 -11.96
CA LEU A 208 -128.85 -30.98 -11.40
C LEU A 208 -129.73 -30.39 -12.52
N LEU A 209 -129.14 -30.07 -13.67
CA LEU A 209 -129.83 -29.65 -14.88
C LEU A 209 -130.73 -30.76 -15.44
N VAL A 210 -130.26 -32.01 -15.49
CA VAL A 210 -131.07 -33.16 -15.91
C VAL A 210 -132.23 -33.41 -14.94
N THR A 211 -132.03 -33.27 -13.63
CA THR A 211 -133.13 -33.38 -12.67
C THR A 211 -134.12 -32.22 -12.79
N LEU A 212 -133.67 -31.01 -13.13
CA LEU A 212 -134.54 -29.87 -13.41
C LEU A 212 -135.34 -30.08 -14.70
N VAL A 213 -134.73 -30.64 -15.74
CA VAL A 213 -135.42 -30.97 -17.00
C VAL A 213 -136.40 -32.13 -16.81
N ALA A 214 -136.04 -33.15 -16.01
CA ALA A 214 -136.95 -34.24 -15.67
C ALA A 214 -138.12 -33.76 -14.80
N ALA A 215 -137.88 -32.84 -13.85
CA ALA A 215 -138.95 -32.20 -13.08
C ALA A 215 -139.86 -31.32 -13.97
N ALA A 216 -139.28 -30.62 -14.96
CA ALA A 216 -140.06 -29.85 -15.93
C ALA A 216 -140.89 -30.74 -16.87
N PHE A 217 -140.38 -31.92 -17.24
CA PHE A 217 -141.12 -32.91 -18.04
C PHE A 217 -142.27 -33.52 -17.24
N TRP A 218 -142.05 -33.84 -15.95
CA TRP A 218 -143.08 -34.41 -15.08
C TRP A 218 -144.20 -33.42 -14.71
N VAL A 219 -143.91 -32.12 -14.73
CA VAL A 219 -144.91 -31.05 -14.54
C VAL A 219 -145.64 -30.70 -15.84
N GLY A 220 -145.07 -31.01 -17.02
CA GLY A 220 -145.71 -30.82 -18.32
C GLY A 220 -146.80 -31.85 -18.65
N GLU A 221 -146.70 -33.07 -18.14
CA GLU A 221 -147.62 -34.19 -18.46
C GLU A 221 -148.91 -34.20 -17.62
N HIS A 222 -149.13 -33.19 -16.77
CA HIS A 222 -150.37 -33.01 -15.98
C HIS A 222 -151.14 -31.73 -16.30
N ALA A 223 -150.84 -31.08 -17.43
CA ALA A 223 -151.63 -29.96 -17.93
C ALA A 223 -151.81 -30.02 -19.45
N ARG A 224 -152.86 -30.77 -19.83
CA ARG A 224 -153.56 -30.88 -21.14
C ARG A 224 -153.10 -31.95 -22.11
#